data_AF-A0A6P0K2C5-F1
#
_entry.id   AF-A0A6P0K2C5-F1
#
_cell.length_a   1.000
_cell.length_b   1.000
_cell.length_c   1.000
_cell.angle_alpha   90.00
_cell.angle_beta   90.00
_cell.angle_gamma   90.00
#
_symmetry.space_group_name_H-M   'P 1'
#
loop_
_entity.id
_entity.type
_entity.pdbx_description
1 polymer ?
#
loop_
_entity_poly.entity_id
_entity_poly.type
_entity_poly.pdbx_seq_one_letter_code
_entity_poly.pdbx_strand_id
1 'polypeptide(L)'
;MNSTTKEREKRVAERRIKGFAKRFGEPHQNLALHAAFPLALTPDLLYQIWANFVPEAPWTAVAHVLLSRLCRQVGYEMYEMDIADRNLLLRELKEQFGQERLDELGEFLLDYVAQRLIDDDPDTQDLREAQEWTALAYTKPTEVAREFAQALQKRVEQEELSEVLRLASLVETLAEPLVEDGFEPLLIYCQGLKNFVRGNLKEAATQINKVLDEENYVQIAGVRLPVPEQILSETSRSKTNTLSASMMGLEIVDAARAKKVGQN
;
A
#
# COMPACT_ATOMS: atom_id res chain seq x y z
N MET A 1 -2.66 8.40 -10.27
CA MET A 1 -1.59 8.00 -11.22
C MET A 1 -2.24 7.55 -12.53
N ASN A 2 -1.68 7.94 -13.68
CA ASN A 2 -2.23 7.61 -15.00
C ASN A 2 -1.96 6.13 -15.36
N SER A 3 -2.93 5.46 -16.01
CA SER A 3 -2.82 4.03 -16.41
C SER A 3 -1.57 3.73 -17.25
N THR A 4 -1.14 4.69 -18.08
CA THR A 4 0.06 4.59 -18.91
C THR A 4 1.37 4.56 -18.12
N THR A 5 1.42 5.21 -16.95
CA THR A 5 2.60 5.21 -16.07
C THR A 5 2.77 3.87 -15.37
N LYS A 6 1.69 3.34 -14.76
CA LYS A 6 1.69 2.03 -14.10
C LYS A 6 2.10 0.90 -15.05
N GLU A 7 1.59 0.94 -16.27
CA GLU A 7 1.90 -0.04 -17.31
C GLU A 7 3.38 0.06 -17.77
N ARG A 8 3.94 1.27 -17.80
CA ARG A 8 5.38 1.45 -18.06
C ARG A 8 6.24 0.91 -16.91
N GLU A 9 5.89 1.21 -15.66
CA GLU A 9 6.59 0.72 -14.46
C GLU A 9 6.61 -0.80 -14.41
N LYS A 10 5.44 -1.44 -14.63
CA LYS A 10 5.34 -2.90 -14.73
C LYS A 10 6.28 -3.49 -15.77
N ARG A 11 6.31 -2.94 -16.99
CA ARG A 11 7.23 -3.43 -18.05
C ARG A 11 8.71 -3.24 -17.70
N VAL A 12 9.07 -2.18 -16.97
CA VAL A 12 10.45 -1.97 -16.51
C VAL A 12 10.81 -3.01 -15.46
N ALA A 13 9.89 -3.27 -14.51
CA ALA A 13 10.08 -4.24 -13.46
C ALA A 13 10.22 -5.67 -14.00
N GLU A 14 9.34 -6.08 -14.93
CA GLU A 14 9.47 -7.38 -15.62
C GLU A 14 10.81 -7.55 -16.32
N ARG A 15 11.34 -6.49 -16.94
CA ARG A 15 12.67 -6.53 -17.59
C ARG A 15 13.80 -6.67 -16.58
N ARG A 16 13.71 -6.00 -15.43
CA ARG A 16 14.71 -6.11 -14.35
C ARG A 16 14.75 -7.53 -13.79
N ILE A 17 13.59 -8.09 -13.44
CA ILE A 17 13.45 -9.44 -12.90
C ILE A 17 13.93 -10.48 -13.92
N LYS A 18 13.45 -10.44 -15.17
CA LYS A 18 13.89 -11.35 -16.24
C LYS A 18 15.39 -11.24 -16.52
N GLY A 19 15.93 -10.02 -16.49
CA GLY A 19 17.37 -9.79 -16.67
C GLY A 19 18.21 -10.39 -15.54
N PHE A 20 17.74 -10.28 -14.30
CA PHE A 20 18.37 -10.89 -13.14
C PHE A 20 18.35 -12.43 -13.22
N ALA A 21 17.19 -13.02 -13.46
CA ALA A 21 17.03 -14.47 -13.61
C ALA A 21 17.90 -15.03 -14.75
N LYS A 22 17.92 -14.36 -15.92
CA LYS A 22 18.77 -14.78 -17.04
C LYS A 22 20.27 -14.76 -16.72
N ARG A 23 20.71 -13.84 -15.86
CA ARG A 23 22.12 -13.67 -15.50
C ARG A 23 22.59 -14.71 -14.48
N PHE A 24 21.74 -15.04 -13.51
CA PHE A 24 22.16 -15.81 -12.33
C PHE A 24 21.46 -17.18 -12.17
N GLY A 25 20.40 -17.43 -12.94
CA GLY A 25 19.65 -18.68 -12.92
C GLY A 25 18.56 -18.75 -11.85
N GLU A 26 17.82 -19.84 -11.88
CA GLU A 26 16.62 -20.09 -11.07
C GLU A 26 16.85 -20.01 -9.55
N PRO A 27 17.92 -20.60 -8.95
CA PRO A 27 18.12 -20.49 -7.50
C PRO A 27 18.26 -19.04 -7.00
N HIS A 28 18.88 -18.16 -7.81
CA HIS A 28 18.97 -16.74 -7.46
C HIS A 28 17.61 -16.05 -7.61
N GLN A 29 16.83 -16.41 -8.63
CA GLN A 29 15.47 -15.91 -8.79
C GLN A 29 14.61 -16.32 -7.59
N ASN A 30 14.66 -17.58 -7.17
CA ASN A 30 13.94 -18.06 -5.98
C ASN A 30 14.33 -17.25 -4.75
N LEU A 31 15.62 -16.98 -4.52
CA LEU A 31 16.03 -16.11 -3.42
C LEU A 31 15.49 -14.69 -3.57
N ALA A 32 15.46 -14.12 -4.77
CA ALA A 32 14.88 -12.79 -5.00
C ALA A 32 13.36 -12.76 -4.74
N LEU A 33 12.63 -13.84 -5.06
CA LEU A 33 11.21 -13.98 -4.73
C LEU A 33 10.98 -13.92 -3.22
N HIS A 34 11.75 -14.69 -2.44
CA HIS A 34 11.64 -14.70 -0.97
C HIS A 34 12.13 -13.38 -0.35
N ALA A 35 13.18 -12.78 -0.91
CA ALA A 35 13.71 -11.49 -0.48
C ALA A 35 12.73 -10.33 -0.70
N ALA A 36 11.74 -10.48 -1.58
CA ALA A 36 10.71 -9.47 -1.77
C ALA A 36 9.71 -9.41 -0.60
N PHE A 37 9.64 -10.45 0.25
CA PHE A 37 8.66 -10.53 1.32
C PHE A 37 8.88 -9.46 2.40
N PRO A 38 10.06 -9.35 3.04
CA PRO A 38 10.32 -8.24 3.97
C PRO A 38 10.21 -6.88 3.26
N LEU A 39 9.83 -5.85 4.01
CA LEU A 39 9.78 -4.48 3.47
C LEU A 39 11.18 -3.91 3.25
N ALA A 40 12.08 -4.13 4.22
CA ALA A 40 13.49 -3.80 4.14
C ALA A 40 14.35 -5.04 4.39
N LEU A 41 15.53 -5.05 3.80
CA LEU A 41 16.50 -6.13 3.87
C LEU A 41 17.80 -5.64 4.49
N THR A 42 18.34 -6.44 5.39
CA THR A 42 19.74 -6.40 5.79
C THR A 42 20.47 -7.62 5.21
N PRO A 43 21.81 -7.60 5.09
CA PRO A 43 22.58 -8.79 4.77
C PRO A 43 22.26 -9.97 5.71
N ASP A 44 22.16 -9.72 7.01
CA ASP A 44 21.82 -10.74 8.02
C ASP A 44 20.43 -11.34 7.75
N LEU A 45 19.39 -10.52 7.59
CA LEU A 45 18.03 -10.99 7.29
C LEU A 45 18.01 -11.83 6.01
N LEU A 46 18.66 -11.37 4.94
CA LEU A 46 18.65 -12.10 3.68
C LEU A 46 19.48 -13.40 3.74
N TYR A 47 20.56 -13.45 4.52
CA TYR A 47 21.27 -14.71 4.78
C TYR A 47 20.40 -15.69 5.57
N GLN A 48 19.60 -15.22 6.52
CA GLN A 48 18.67 -16.09 7.25
C GLN A 48 17.55 -16.59 6.34
N ILE A 49 16.99 -15.75 5.46
CA ILE A 49 16.02 -16.19 4.44
C ILE A 49 16.64 -17.24 3.53
N TRP A 50 17.85 -16.99 3.02
CA TRP A 50 18.57 -17.95 2.20
C TRP A 50 18.73 -19.31 2.89
N ALA A 51 19.21 -19.30 4.14
CA ALA A 51 19.49 -20.54 4.88
C ALA A 51 18.23 -21.38 5.16
N ASN A 52 17.08 -20.74 5.36
CA ASN A 52 15.83 -21.43 5.72
C ASN A 52 14.98 -21.82 4.50
N PHE A 53 14.96 -21.00 3.45
CA PHE A 53 13.98 -21.13 2.36
C PHE A 53 14.59 -21.50 1.01
N VAL A 54 15.85 -21.10 0.75
CA VAL A 54 16.48 -21.28 -0.58
C VAL A 54 17.94 -21.76 -0.45
N PRO A 55 18.24 -22.82 0.33
CA PRO A 55 19.61 -23.28 0.57
C PRO A 55 20.30 -23.82 -0.69
N GLU A 56 19.56 -24.13 -1.75
CA GLU A 56 20.07 -24.54 -3.05
C GLU A 56 20.75 -23.41 -3.83
N ALA A 57 20.46 -22.14 -3.50
CA ALA A 57 21.19 -21.01 -4.06
C ALA A 57 22.61 -20.96 -3.48
N PRO A 58 23.64 -20.56 -4.25
CA PRO A 58 24.96 -20.33 -3.69
C PRO A 58 24.90 -19.19 -2.67
N TRP A 59 25.70 -19.26 -1.59
CA TRP A 59 25.73 -18.21 -0.56
C TRP A 59 26.02 -16.80 -1.11
N THR A 60 26.72 -16.71 -2.25
CA THR A 60 26.97 -15.44 -2.97
C THR A 60 25.72 -14.82 -3.58
N ALA A 61 24.61 -15.58 -3.70
CA ALA A 61 23.34 -15.09 -4.21
C ALA A 61 22.78 -13.95 -3.36
N VAL A 62 23.02 -13.96 -2.04
CA VAL A 62 22.64 -12.87 -1.13
C VAL A 62 23.23 -11.54 -1.61
N ALA A 63 24.53 -11.50 -1.87
CA ALA A 63 25.20 -10.31 -2.40
C ALA A 63 24.69 -9.94 -3.80
N HIS A 64 24.44 -10.94 -4.66
CA HIS A 64 23.89 -10.68 -5.99
C HIS A 64 22.51 -10.03 -5.95
N VAL A 65 21.62 -10.43 -5.03
CA VAL A 65 20.29 -9.82 -4.85
C VAL A 65 20.43 -8.38 -4.36
N LEU A 66 21.13 -8.16 -3.23
CA LEU A 66 21.26 -6.84 -2.60
C LEU A 66 21.93 -5.80 -3.50
N LEU A 67 22.91 -6.23 -4.30
CA LEU A 67 23.67 -5.36 -5.19
C LEU A 67 23.12 -5.34 -6.63
N SER A 68 21.99 -6.01 -6.88
CA SER A 68 21.31 -5.94 -8.17
C SER A 68 20.51 -4.65 -8.32
N ARG A 69 19.92 -4.46 -9.51
CA ARG A 69 18.97 -3.37 -9.78
C ARG A 69 17.57 -3.58 -9.19
N LEU A 70 17.33 -4.73 -8.55
CA LEU A 70 16.09 -5.01 -7.83
C LEU A 70 16.05 -4.25 -6.50
N CYS A 71 17.23 -4.04 -5.89
CA CYS A 71 17.38 -3.38 -4.62
C CYS A 71 18.02 -1.99 -4.76
N ARG A 72 17.71 -1.11 -3.81
CA ARG A 72 18.39 0.17 -3.58
C ARG A 72 18.81 0.23 -2.12
N GLN A 73 20.00 0.76 -1.85
CA GLN A 73 20.42 1.04 -0.48
C GLN A 73 19.70 2.28 0.04
N VAL A 74 19.04 2.16 1.20
CA VAL A 74 18.28 3.25 1.84
C VAL A 74 18.88 3.68 3.17
N GLY A 75 19.80 2.89 3.73
CA GLY A 75 20.52 3.18 4.96
C GLY A 75 21.80 2.37 5.07
N TYR A 76 22.51 2.48 6.20
CA TYR A 76 23.68 1.65 6.47
C TYR A 76 23.25 0.17 6.49
N GLU A 77 23.78 -0.61 5.54
CA GLU A 77 23.43 -2.03 5.34
C GLU A 77 21.92 -2.34 5.21
N MET A 78 21.12 -1.34 4.82
CA MET A 78 19.67 -1.47 4.66
C MET A 78 19.28 -1.24 3.21
N TYR A 79 18.50 -2.17 2.67
CA TYR A 79 18.11 -2.21 1.27
C TYR A 79 16.60 -2.38 1.14
N GLU A 80 16.03 -1.80 0.10
CA GLU A 80 14.62 -1.99 -0.25
C GLU A 80 14.52 -2.38 -1.72
N MET A 81 13.51 -3.19 -2.05
CA MET A 81 13.14 -3.40 -3.44
C MET A 81 12.26 -2.27 -3.96
N ASP A 82 12.41 -1.93 -5.24
CA ASP A 82 11.45 -1.05 -5.92
C ASP A 82 10.04 -1.66 -5.82
N ILE A 83 9.03 -0.86 -5.47
CA ILE A 83 7.67 -1.37 -5.20
C ILE A 83 7.08 -2.17 -6.37
N ALA A 84 7.37 -1.78 -7.62
CA ALA A 84 6.88 -2.51 -8.79
C ALA A 84 7.60 -3.85 -8.97
N ASP A 85 8.92 -3.89 -8.67
CA ASP A 85 9.71 -5.11 -8.68
C ASP A 85 9.23 -6.05 -7.56
N ARG A 86 9.09 -5.53 -6.33
CA ARG A 86 8.63 -6.26 -5.14
C ARG A 86 7.26 -6.91 -5.36
N ASN A 87 6.29 -6.16 -5.86
CA ASN A 87 4.93 -6.67 -6.07
C ASN A 87 4.85 -7.75 -7.17
N LEU A 88 5.69 -7.65 -8.22
CA LEU A 88 5.78 -8.72 -9.21
C LEU A 88 6.41 -9.98 -8.61
N LEU A 89 7.49 -9.82 -7.85
CA LEU A 89 8.16 -10.93 -7.18
C LEU A 89 7.25 -11.62 -6.15
N LEU A 90 6.47 -10.87 -5.36
CA LEU A 90 5.55 -11.46 -4.38
C LEU A 90 4.39 -12.22 -5.03
N ARG A 91 3.86 -11.73 -6.16
CA ARG A 91 2.88 -12.49 -6.94
C ARG A 91 3.47 -13.78 -7.48
N GLU A 92 4.66 -13.71 -8.07
CA GLU A 92 5.35 -14.89 -8.58
C GLU A 92 5.72 -15.88 -7.45
N LEU A 93 6.07 -15.38 -6.26
CA LEU A 93 6.29 -16.20 -5.06
C LEU A 93 5.00 -16.96 -4.68
N LYS A 94 3.86 -16.27 -4.59
CA LYS A 94 2.56 -16.88 -4.26
C LYS A 94 2.11 -17.88 -5.34
N GLU A 95 2.34 -17.57 -6.61
CA GLU A 95 2.01 -18.45 -7.74
C GLU A 95 2.86 -19.73 -7.75
N GLN A 96 4.16 -19.64 -7.42
CA GLN A 96 5.09 -20.77 -7.48
C GLN A 96 5.08 -21.62 -6.20
N PHE A 97 4.99 -21.01 -5.03
CA PHE A 97 5.15 -21.68 -3.73
C PHE A 97 3.87 -21.71 -2.90
N GLY A 98 2.81 -21.02 -3.33
CA GLY A 98 1.52 -20.98 -2.65
C GLY A 98 1.47 -20.05 -1.45
N GLN A 99 0.28 -19.97 -0.85
CA GLN A 99 0.03 -19.16 0.35
C GLN A 99 0.80 -19.68 1.57
N GLU A 100 0.99 -21.00 1.68
CA GLU A 100 1.74 -21.63 2.79
C GLU A 100 3.16 -21.04 2.93
N ARG A 101 3.85 -20.78 1.80
CA ARG A 101 5.17 -20.16 1.84
C ARG A 101 5.14 -18.71 2.34
N LEU A 102 4.10 -17.95 2.02
CA LEU A 102 3.92 -16.60 2.56
C LEU A 102 3.64 -16.64 4.07
N ASP A 103 2.89 -17.64 4.53
CA ASP A 103 2.59 -17.84 5.94
C ASP A 103 3.87 -18.17 6.72
N GLU A 104 4.70 -19.10 6.22
CA GLU A 104 6.01 -19.42 6.81
C GLU A 104 6.96 -18.21 6.83
N LEU A 105 7.02 -17.43 5.74
CA LEU A 105 7.82 -16.20 5.69
C LEU A 105 7.30 -15.14 6.66
N GLY A 106 5.99 -15.06 6.85
CA GLY A 106 5.34 -14.18 7.82
C GLY A 106 5.74 -14.53 9.25
N GLU A 107 5.61 -15.80 9.64
CA GLU A 107 6.04 -16.30 10.94
C GLU A 107 7.53 -16.07 11.17
N PHE A 108 8.36 -16.43 10.18
CA PHE A 108 9.79 -16.19 10.23
C PHE A 108 10.14 -14.71 10.42
N LEU A 109 9.47 -13.80 9.70
CA LEU A 109 9.73 -12.36 9.80
C LEU A 109 9.33 -11.82 11.18
N LEU A 110 8.21 -12.26 11.74
CA LEU A 110 7.77 -11.90 13.09
C LEU A 110 8.77 -12.37 14.16
N ASP A 111 9.27 -13.60 14.03
CA ASP A 111 10.30 -14.13 14.93
C ASP A 111 11.62 -13.36 14.77
N TYR A 112 12.01 -13.01 13.55
CA TYR A 112 13.21 -12.24 13.27
C TYR A 112 13.16 -10.87 13.94
N VAL A 113 12.09 -10.10 13.73
CA VAL A 113 11.97 -8.74 14.28
C VAL A 113 11.90 -8.77 15.81
N ALA A 114 11.21 -9.77 16.38
CA ALA A 114 11.14 -9.95 17.83
C ALA A 114 12.53 -10.16 18.46
N GLN A 115 13.44 -10.85 17.76
CA GLN A 115 14.78 -11.18 18.25
C GLN A 115 15.86 -10.16 17.89
N ARG A 116 15.75 -9.49 16.74
CA ARG A 116 16.83 -8.66 16.16
C ARG A 116 16.56 -7.17 16.19
N LEU A 117 15.30 -6.73 16.24
CA LEU A 117 14.93 -5.32 16.32
C LEU A 117 14.41 -5.01 17.74
N ILE A 118 15.31 -5.08 18.72
CA ILE A 118 14.98 -4.94 20.15
C ILE A 118 15.35 -3.57 20.74
N ASP A 119 16.07 -2.75 19.98
CA ASP A 119 16.48 -1.43 20.44
C ASP A 119 15.28 -0.49 20.50
N ASP A 120 15.21 0.32 21.56
CA ASP A 120 14.09 1.25 21.82
C ASP A 120 14.24 2.58 21.03
N ASP A 121 15.19 2.67 20.09
CA ASP A 121 15.33 3.87 19.29
C ASP A 121 14.21 3.99 18.24
N PRO A 122 13.77 5.23 17.90
CA PRO A 122 12.63 5.42 17.02
C PRO A 122 12.74 4.75 15.64
N ASP A 123 13.94 4.75 15.03
CA ASP A 123 14.12 4.20 13.68
C ASP A 123 13.98 2.67 13.69
N THR A 124 14.52 2.01 14.73
CA THR A 124 14.35 0.56 14.93
C THR A 124 12.90 0.19 15.20
N GLN A 125 12.18 0.97 16.00
CA GLN A 125 10.76 0.74 16.29
C GLN A 125 9.88 0.91 15.04
N ASP A 126 10.13 1.96 14.24
CA ASP A 126 9.43 2.18 12.97
C ASP A 126 9.68 1.04 11.98
N LEU A 127 10.92 0.55 11.90
CA LEU A 127 11.28 -0.59 11.05
C LEU A 127 10.60 -1.88 11.54
N ARG A 128 10.59 -2.13 12.85
CA ARG A 128 9.91 -3.27 13.46
C ARG A 128 8.42 -3.25 13.10
N GLU A 129 7.73 -2.15 13.38
CA GLU A 129 6.29 -2.00 13.11
C GLU A 129 5.99 -2.24 11.62
N ALA A 130 6.80 -1.67 10.72
CA ALA A 130 6.61 -1.83 9.29
C ALA A 130 6.80 -3.28 8.79
N GLN A 131 7.75 -4.02 9.38
CA GLN A 131 7.98 -5.43 9.07
C GLN A 131 6.89 -6.33 9.67
N GLU A 132 6.45 -6.06 10.90
CA GLU A 132 5.34 -6.79 11.56
C GLU A 132 4.06 -6.65 10.73
N TRP A 133 3.69 -5.42 10.33
CA TRP A 133 2.55 -5.21 9.44
C TRP A 133 2.73 -5.78 8.04
N THR A 134 3.96 -5.88 7.55
CA THR A 134 4.23 -6.59 6.29
C THR A 134 3.91 -8.08 6.42
N ALA A 135 4.36 -8.73 7.49
CA ALA A 135 4.04 -10.14 7.75
C ALA A 135 2.52 -10.34 7.88
N LEU A 136 1.83 -9.49 8.64
CA LEU A 136 0.39 -9.60 8.85
C LEU A 136 -0.42 -9.26 7.59
N ALA A 137 0.05 -8.37 6.71
CA ALA A 137 -0.62 -8.08 5.43
C ALA A 137 -0.81 -9.33 4.56
N TYR A 138 0.19 -10.21 4.50
CA TYR A 138 0.14 -11.40 3.67
C TYR A 138 -0.49 -12.62 4.35
N THR A 139 -0.63 -12.61 5.67
CA THR A 139 -1.06 -13.79 6.46
C THR A 139 -2.37 -13.58 7.22
N LYS A 140 -2.64 -12.35 7.69
CA LYS A 140 -3.78 -11.95 8.50
C LYS A 140 -4.32 -10.56 8.10
N PRO A 141 -4.80 -10.40 6.85
CA PRO A 141 -5.17 -9.11 6.26
C PRO A 141 -6.29 -8.37 7.03
N THR A 142 -7.21 -9.11 7.67
CA THR A 142 -8.25 -8.48 8.51
C THR A 142 -7.68 -7.90 9.82
N GLU A 143 -6.70 -8.58 10.41
CA GLU A 143 -6.05 -8.14 11.65
C GLU A 143 -5.24 -6.87 11.40
N VAL A 144 -4.37 -6.88 10.41
CA VAL A 144 -3.55 -5.72 10.08
C VAL A 144 -4.36 -4.53 9.55
N ALA A 145 -5.46 -4.75 8.82
CA ALA A 145 -6.36 -3.66 8.42
C ALA A 145 -7.01 -2.99 9.64
N ARG A 146 -7.34 -3.77 10.68
CA ARG A 146 -7.83 -3.22 11.95
C ARG A 146 -6.74 -2.46 12.68
N GLU A 147 -5.52 -2.99 12.74
CA GLU A 147 -4.39 -2.31 13.39
C GLU A 147 -4.04 -0.99 12.69
N PHE A 148 -3.94 -0.99 11.36
CA PHE A 148 -3.78 0.24 10.59
C PHE A 148 -4.89 1.25 10.87
N ALA A 149 -6.15 0.79 10.92
CA ALA A 149 -7.27 1.68 11.20
C ALA A 149 -7.20 2.27 12.61
N GLN A 150 -6.84 1.48 13.62
CA GLN A 150 -6.67 1.96 14.99
C GLN A 150 -5.51 2.96 15.10
N ALA A 151 -4.37 2.65 14.47
CA ALA A 151 -3.22 3.53 14.42
C ALA A 151 -3.60 4.86 13.75
N LEU A 152 -4.20 4.81 12.55
CA LEU A 152 -4.63 6.01 11.82
C LEU A 152 -5.65 6.83 12.60
N GLN A 153 -6.66 6.20 13.21
CA GLN A 153 -7.64 6.88 14.05
C GLN A 153 -6.96 7.73 15.11
N LYS A 154 -6.08 7.10 15.89
CA LYS A 154 -5.33 7.77 16.97
C LYS A 154 -4.48 8.93 16.43
N ARG A 155 -3.71 8.71 15.36
CA ARG A 155 -2.81 9.75 14.80
C ARG A 155 -3.56 10.93 14.20
N VAL A 156 -4.72 10.69 13.58
CA VAL A 156 -5.56 11.76 13.03
C VAL A 156 -6.18 12.59 14.16
N GLU A 157 -6.70 11.95 15.21
CA GLU A 157 -7.26 12.64 16.38
C GLU A 157 -6.22 13.47 17.14
N GLN A 158 -4.96 13.01 17.15
CA GLN A 158 -3.84 13.71 17.76
C GLN A 158 -3.19 14.76 16.84
N GLU A 159 -3.69 14.93 15.61
CA GLU A 159 -3.15 15.82 14.58
C GLU A 159 -1.66 15.54 14.24
N GLU A 160 -1.21 14.29 14.41
CA GLU A 160 0.17 13.85 14.12
C GLU A 160 0.35 13.61 12.61
N LEU A 161 0.32 14.68 11.82
CA LEU A 161 0.26 14.61 10.34
C LEU A 161 1.44 13.87 9.71
N SER A 162 2.63 13.91 10.32
CA SER A 162 3.79 13.14 9.85
C SER A 162 3.56 11.64 9.98
N GLU A 163 3.01 11.19 11.11
CA GLU A 163 2.67 9.79 11.35
C GLU A 163 1.54 9.33 10.45
N VAL A 164 0.54 10.19 10.22
CA VAL A 164 -0.51 9.91 9.24
C VAL A 164 0.07 9.67 7.85
N LEU A 165 1.04 10.48 7.40
CA LEU A 165 1.71 10.29 6.11
C LEU A 165 2.55 9.00 6.07
N ARG A 166 3.25 8.67 7.17
CA ARG A 166 4.05 7.44 7.30
C ARG A 166 3.15 6.22 7.16
N LEU A 167 2.10 6.11 7.98
CA LEU A 167 1.12 5.03 7.96
C LEU A 167 0.41 4.92 6.61
N ALA A 168 -0.03 6.04 6.03
CA ALA A 168 -0.69 6.03 4.72
C ALA A 168 0.24 5.55 3.59
N SER A 169 1.54 5.81 3.68
CA SER A 169 2.52 5.33 2.70
C SER A 169 2.81 3.84 2.86
N LEU A 170 2.74 3.32 4.08
CA LEU A 170 2.87 1.89 4.35
C LEU A 170 1.64 1.11 3.86
N VAL A 171 0.42 1.62 4.10
CA VAL A 171 -0.81 1.05 3.51
C VAL A 171 -0.74 1.02 1.98
N GLU A 172 -0.24 2.09 1.34
CA GLU A 172 -0.02 2.09 -0.11
C GLU A 172 1.00 1.05 -0.57
N THR A 173 2.02 0.79 0.24
CA THR A 173 3.05 -0.22 -0.06
C THR A 173 2.51 -1.64 0.04
N LEU A 174 1.58 -1.87 0.97
CA LEU A 174 0.89 -3.13 1.21
C LEU A 174 -0.47 -3.20 0.50
N ALA A 175 -0.68 -2.36 -0.52
CA ALA A 175 -1.97 -2.24 -1.19
C ALA A 175 -2.45 -3.53 -1.86
N GLU A 176 -1.55 -4.31 -2.49
CA GLU A 176 -1.95 -5.54 -3.19
C GLU A 176 -2.63 -6.56 -2.27
N PRO A 177 -1.99 -7.06 -1.19
CA PRO A 177 -2.65 -8.02 -0.29
C PRO A 177 -3.89 -7.43 0.40
N LEU A 178 -3.86 -6.15 0.80
CA LEU A 178 -5.02 -5.52 1.44
C LEU A 178 -6.23 -5.40 0.50
N VAL A 179 -6.00 -5.08 -0.78
CA VAL A 179 -7.07 -4.98 -1.79
C VAL A 179 -7.60 -6.37 -2.17
N GLU A 180 -6.73 -7.39 -2.28
CA GLU A 180 -7.15 -8.78 -2.52
C GLU A 180 -8.18 -9.26 -1.48
N ASP A 181 -8.03 -8.83 -0.23
CA ASP A 181 -8.95 -9.15 0.88
C ASP A 181 -10.05 -8.11 1.11
N GLY A 182 -10.27 -7.19 0.16
CA GLY A 182 -11.41 -6.26 0.18
C GLY A 182 -11.23 -5.00 1.01
N PHE A 183 -10.01 -4.69 1.45
CA PHE A 183 -9.67 -3.47 2.20
C PHE A 183 -9.26 -2.28 1.30
N GLU A 184 -9.73 -2.24 0.05
CA GLU A 184 -9.59 -1.06 -0.82
C GLU A 184 -10.06 0.26 -0.17
N PRO A 185 -11.15 0.28 0.65
CA PRO A 185 -11.56 1.52 1.32
C PRO A 185 -10.50 2.14 2.23
N LEU A 186 -9.64 1.32 2.86
CA LEU A 186 -8.54 1.79 3.70
C LEU A 186 -7.51 2.56 2.84
N LEU A 187 -7.17 2.02 1.66
CA LEU A 187 -6.28 2.66 0.71
C LEU A 187 -6.84 4.01 0.22
N ILE A 188 -8.14 4.06 -0.10
CA ILE A 188 -8.81 5.30 -0.53
C ILE A 188 -8.78 6.35 0.58
N TYR A 189 -9.05 5.95 1.82
CA TYR A 189 -8.97 6.82 2.98
C TYR A 189 -7.56 7.39 3.16
N CYS A 190 -6.53 6.54 3.15
CA CYS A 190 -5.12 6.95 3.23
C CYS A 190 -4.71 7.92 2.11
N GLN A 191 -5.15 7.68 0.86
CA GLN A 191 -4.92 8.60 -0.25
C GLN A 191 -5.61 9.95 -0.06
N GLY A 192 -6.82 9.95 0.51
CA GLY A 192 -7.55 11.15 0.90
C GLY A 192 -6.77 11.98 1.91
N LEU A 193 -6.33 11.35 3.00
CA LEU A 193 -5.51 12.00 4.02
C LEU A 193 -4.19 12.54 3.47
N LYS A 194 -3.48 11.79 2.61
CA LYS A 194 -2.25 12.29 1.96
C LYS A 194 -2.50 13.53 1.11
N ASN A 195 -3.62 13.60 0.38
CA ASN A 195 -3.98 14.79 -0.37
C ASN A 195 -4.32 15.96 0.56
N PHE A 196 -5.02 15.70 1.65
CA PHE A 196 -5.35 16.71 2.66
C PHE A 196 -4.09 17.31 3.28
N VAL A 197 -3.16 16.47 3.76
CA VAL A 197 -1.89 16.93 4.36
C VAL A 197 -1.04 17.70 3.36
N ARG A 198 -1.13 17.40 2.05
CA ARG A 198 -0.46 18.14 0.97
C ARG A 198 -1.16 19.43 0.55
N GLY A 199 -2.29 19.79 1.18
CA GLY A 199 -3.09 20.98 0.85
C GLY A 199 -4.03 20.81 -0.35
N ASN A 200 -4.13 19.61 -0.93
CA ASN A 200 -5.01 19.30 -2.06
C ASN A 200 -6.43 18.94 -1.57
N LEU A 201 -7.14 19.92 -0.99
CA LEU A 201 -8.41 19.68 -0.30
C LEU A 201 -9.51 19.11 -1.21
N LYS A 202 -9.60 19.57 -2.46
CA LYS A 202 -10.62 19.10 -3.42
C LYS A 202 -10.42 17.63 -3.79
N GLU A 203 -9.18 17.25 -4.07
CA GLU A 203 -8.80 15.87 -4.34
C GLU A 203 -9.03 14.99 -3.10
N ALA A 204 -8.71 15.48 -1.91
CA ALA A 204 -8.96 14.76 -0.66
C ALA A 204 -10.46 14.47 -0.45
N ALA A 205 -11.31 15.49 -0.60
CA ALA A 205 -12.76 15.34 -0.52
C ALA A 205 -13.31 14.37 -1.58
N THR A 206 -12.79 14.45 -2.81
CA THR A 206 -13.19 13.55 -3.90
C THR A 206 -12.83 12.09 -3.61
N GLN A 207 -11.69 11.83 -2.99
CA GLN A 207 -11.29 10.46 -2.63
C GLN A 207 -12.13 9.95 -1.46
N ILE A 208 -12.21 10.70 -0.36
CA ILE A 208 -12.88 10.25 0.86
C ILE A 208 -14.39 10.07 0.63
N ASN A 209 -15.03 10.91 -0.18
CA ASN A 209 -16.46 10.77 -0.48
C ASN A 209 -16.83 9.43 -1.16
N LYS A 210 -15.86 8.67 -1.70
CA LYS A 210 -16.10 7.33 -2.27
C LYS A 210 -16.36 6.26 -1.20
N VAL A 211 -15.89 6.49 0.02
CA VAL A 211 -15.88 5.52 1.13
C VAL A 211 -16.53 6.07 2.40
N LEU A 212 -17.02 7.30 2.34
CA LEU A 212 -17.71 7.98 3.43
C LEU A 212 -19.11 7.38 3.62
N ASP A 213 -19.43 7.02 4.86
CA ASP A 213 -20.76 6.56 5.25
C ASP A 213 -21.74 7.74 5.50
N GLU A 214 -22.99 7.40 5.84
CA GLU A 214 -24.04 8.39 6.13
C GLU A 214 -23.79 9.18 7.43
N GLU A 215 -22.98 8.65 8.35
CA GLU A 215 -22.59 9.29 9.62
C GLU A 215 -21.35 10.18 9.47
N ASN A 216 -20.81 10.34 8.25
CA ASN A 216 -19.57 11.07 7.93
C ASN A 216 -18.28 10.42 8.49
N TYR A 217 -18.27 9.11 8.64
CA TYR A 217 -17.08 8.33 9.00
C TYR A 217 -16.68 7.38 7.85
N VAL A 218 -15.50 6.78 7.99
CA VAL A 218 -15.09 5.64 7.16
C VAL A 218 -14.92 4.42 8.04
N GLN A 219 -15.57 3.31 7.71
CA GLN A 219 -15.52 2.09 8.52
C GLN A 219 -14.57 1.05 7.91
N ILE A 220 -13.55 0.65 8.67
CA ILE A 220 -12.53 -0.34 8.26
C ILE A 220 -12.40 -1.40 9.34
N ALA A 221 -12.64 -2.68 9.02
CA ALA A 221 -12.43 -3.82 9.93
C ALA A 221 -13.06 -3.66 11.34
N GLY A 222 -14.18 -2.92 11.43
CA GLY A 222 -14.89 -2.61 12.67
C GLY A 222 -14.46 -1.32 13.39
N VAL A 223 -13.50 -0.58 12.84
CA VAL A 223 -12.99 0.69 13.36
C VAL A 223 -13.60 1.86 12.59
N ARG A 224 -14.04 2.90 13.31
CA ARG A 224 -14.57 4.14 12.73
C ARG A 224 -13.44 5.17 12.60
N LEU A 225 -13.06 5.47 11.37
CA LEU A 225 -12.00 6.41 11.08
C LEU A 225 -12.54 7.85 10.99
N PRO A 226 -11.93 8.81 11.70
CA PRO A 226 -12.33 10.20 11.66
C PRO A 226 -11.98 10.83 10.31
N VAL A 227 -12.78 11.79 9.86
CA VAL A 227 -12.50 12.60 8.67
C VAL A 227 -12.35 14.06 9.11
N PRO A 228 -11.21 14.72 8.79
CA PRO A 228 -11.03 16.13 9.12
C PRO A 228 -12.19 17.02 8.62
N GLU A 229 -12.67 17.94 9.47
CA GLU A 229 -13.85 18.77 9.18
C GLU A 229 -13.71 19.57 7.88
N GLN A 230 -12.50 20.00 7.54
CA GLN A 230 -12.21 20.72 6.30
C GLN A 230 -12.60 19.88 5.08
N ILE A 231 -12.33 18.57 5.12
CA ILE A 231 -12.69 17.63 4.05
C ILE A 231 -14.22 17.44 4.01
N LEU A 232 -14.88 17.30 5.16
CA LEU A 232 -16.34 17.15 5.23
C LEU A 232 -17.07 18.38 4.69
N SER A 233 -16.57 19.58 5.01
CA SER A 233 -17.13 20.84 4.53
C SER A 233 -17.01 20.97 3.00
N GLU A 234 -15.86 20.58 2.43
CA GLU A 234 -15.65 20.60 0.97
C GLU A 234 -16.49 19.52 0.26
N THR A 235 -16.65 18.35 0.88
CA THR A 235 -17.52 17.28 0.38
C THR A 235 -18.97 17.74 0.31
N SER A 236 -19.44 18.44 1.35
CA SER A 236 -20.78 19.02 1.41
C SER A 236 -20.99 20.09 0.34
N ARG A 237 -20.03 21.01 0.16
CA ARG A 237 -20.07 22.04 -0.90
C ARG A 237 -20.13 21.43 -2.30
N SER A 238 -19.37 20.37 -2.55
CA SER A 238 -19.36 19.68 -3.84
C SER A 238 -20.73 19.03 -4.16
N LYS A 239 -21.38 18.41 -3.16
CA LYS A 239 -22.74 17.86 -3.30
C LYS A 239 -23.77 18.95 -3.63
N THR A 240 -23.74 20.10 -2.92
CA THR A 240 -24.67 21.22 -3.17
C THR A 240 -24.50 21.82 -4.56
N ASN A 241 -23.26 21.95 -5.04
CA ASN A 241 -22.97 22.48 -6.38
C ASN A 241 -23.46 21.53 -7.49
N THR A 242 -23.36 20.21 -7.26
CA THR A 242 -23.79 19.19 -8.24
C THR A 242 -25.33 19.10 -8.31
N LEU A 243 -26.01 19.22 -7.17
CA LEU A 243 -27.48 19.29 -7.09
C LEU A 243 -28.02 20.55 -7.79
N SER A 244 -27.42 21.71 -7.52
CA SER A 244 -27.79 22.98 -8.18
C SER A 244 -27.61 22.91 -9.70
N ALA A 245 -26.50 22.36 -10.18
CA ALA A 245 -26.25 22.17 -11.62
C ALA A 245 -27.24 21.17 -12.27
N SER A 246 -27.60 20.10 -11.55
CA SER A 246 -28.57 19.09 -12.04
C SER A 246 -29.99 19.67 -12.11
N MET A 247 -30.39 20.50 -11.13
CA MET A 247 -31.66 21.21 -11.14
C MET A 247 -31.75 22.23 -12.27
N MET A 248 -30.70 23.04 -12.48
CA MET A 248 -30.64 23.97 -13.63
C MET A 248 -30.70 23.24 -14.98
N GLY A 249 -30.07 22.06 -15.09
CA GLY A 249 -30.15 21.23 -16.30
C GLY A 249 -31.57 20.76 -16.61
N LEU A 250 -32.31 20.28 -15.59
CA LEU A 250 -33.70 19.86 -15.72
C LEU A 250 -34.63 21.02 -16.12
N GLU A 251 -34.46 22.20 -15.51
CA GLU A 251 -35.24 23.40 -15.88
C GLU A 251 -35.00 23.84 -17.34
N ILE A 252 -33.78 23.72 -17.84
CA ILE A 252 -33.46 24.03 -19.25
C ILE A 252 -34.10 23.00 -20.19
N VAL A 253 -34.11 21.71 -19.84
CA VAL A 253 -34.76 20.66 -20.65
C VAL A 253 -36.27 20.85 -20.68
N ASP A 254 -36.89 21.20 -19.55
CA ASP A 254 -38.32 21.47 -19.46
C ASP A 254 -38.73 22.74 -20.22
N ALA A 255 -37.92 23.80 -20.16
CA ALA A 255 -38.12 25.01 -20.96
C ALA A 255 -38.00 24.76 -22.47
N ALA A 256 -37.09 23.87 -22.89
CA ALA A 256 -36.95 23.46 -24.29
C ALA A 256 -38.12 22.59 -24.77
N ARG A 257 -38.70 21.75 -23.90
CA ARG A 257 -39.87 20.92 -24.20
C ARG A 257 -41.14 21.75 -24.34
N ALA A 258 -41.32 22.78 -23.51
CA ALA A 258 -42.45 23.71 -23.59
C ALA A 258 -42.45 24.55 -24.88
N LYS A 259 -41.28 24.96 -25.39
CA LYS A 259 -41.16 25.67 -26.68
C LYS A 259 -41.49 24.81 -27.90
N LYS A 260 -41.35 23.49 -27.83
CA LYS A 260 -41.69 22.56 -28.93
C LYS A 260 -43.18 22.25 -29.04
N VAL A 261 -43.98 22.45 -27.98
CA VAL A 261 -45.43 22.19 -28.00
C VAL A 261 -46.22 23.40 -28.53
N GLY A 262 -45.62 24.60 -28.55
CA GLY A 262 -46.22 25.82 -29.11
C GLY A 262 -45.98 26.05 -30.61
N GLN A 263 -45.39 25.09 -31.33
CA GLN A 263 -45.23 25.11 -32.79
C GLN A 263 -45.96 23.91 -33.41
N ASN A 264 -47.29 23.96 -33.36
CA ASN A 264 -48.19 23.15 -34.20
C ASN A 264 -49.34 24.06 -34.65
#